data_AF-A7T6I7-F1
#
_entry.id   AF-A7T6I7-F1
#
_cell.length_a   1.000
_cell.length_b   1.000
_cell.length_c   1.000
_cell.angle_alpha   90.00
_cell.angle_beta   90.00
_cell.angle_gamma   90.00
#
_symmetry.space_group_name_H-M   'P 1'
#
loop_
_entity.id
_entity.type
_entity.pdbx_description
1 polymer ?
#
loop_
_entity_poly.entity_id
_entity_poly.type
_entity_poly.pdbx_seq_one_letter_code
_entity_poly.pdbx_strand_id
1 'polypeptide(L)'
;MEKRQLQDLEARKELLDKDIGAKLTELGNRQRRDELEQKSRQLMYEREQLNASFEAAKQRTAVLEQTPPPTSDRIPGYEDSEGSDTENVRNKQLPNGKLPSKTSQVLTNGYVDDVDWSESSDEARQGSYSPAMAMMLASGVAGSQVPGTSDPLGETPVLKSVTSTSMAAPPSAPMKNGIVSPQVTYSNFQYSRIQVMKIGSLAIANGILKDLRTALRALKAEETIEQLRGELDLFKTSGNEKHAQLSSKLENENLAKNRMESEISSLKIRLENANNELDKANTARQVSERQMHELREELYTTKLQLEKEVSSLREANQSLTSKLQTAEGKVNSLEQEERQVLADKNENLTETIHRLKDESAKLNEKIIRHEEELKQINQ
;
A
#
# COMPACT_ATOMS: atom_id res chain seq x y z
N MET A 1 -60.10 -21.85 -21.81
CA MET A 1 -59.45 -20.55 -22.10
C MET A 1 -58.36 -20.23 -21.07
N GLU A 2 -58.64 -20.40 -19.78
CA GLU A 2 -57.77 -20.08 -18.64
C GLU A 2 -56.29 -20.49 -18.78
N LYS A 3 -55.98 -21.69 -19.30
CA LYS A 3 -54.58 -22.14 -19.47
C LYS A 3 -53.74 -21.21 -20.37
N ARG A 4 -54.33 -20.56 -21.38
CA ARG A 4 -53.61 -19.55 -22.19
C ARG A 4 -53.44 -18.24 -21.42
N GLN A 5 -54.47 -17.79 -20.71
CA GLN A 5 -54.40 -16.58 -19.88
C GLN A 5 -53.35 -16.71 -18.77
N LEU A 6 -53.18 -17.90 -18.18
CA LEU A 6 -52.10 -18.20 -17.25
C LEU A 6 -50.71 -18.09 -17.89
N GLN A 7 -50.52 -18.66 -19.08
CA GLN A 7 -49.25 -18.54 -19.82
C GLN A 7 -48.95 -17.09 -20.24
N ASP A 8 -49.96 -16.32 -20.67
CA ASP A 8 -49.80 -14.91 -21.01
C ASP A 8 -49.42 -14.05 -19.78
N LEU A 9 -50.00 -14.36 -18.61
CA LEU A 9 -49.65 -13.72 -17.33
C LEU A 9 -48.26 -14.11 -16.84
N GLU A 10 -47.86 -15.37 -17.02
CA GLU A 10 -46.53 -15.87 -16.65
C GLU A 10 -45.43 -15.25 -17.52
N ALA A 11 -45.61 -15.22 -18.84
CA ALA A 11 -44.71 -14.53 -19.76
C ALA A 11 -44.62 -13.02 -19.48
N ARG A 12 -45.75 -12.37 -19.15
CA ARG A 12 -45.78 -10.95 -18.77
C ARG A 12 -45.09 -10.68 -17.44
N LYS A 13 -45.15 -11.61 -16.48
CA LYS A 13 -44.40 -11.54 -15.23
C LYS A 13 -42.90 -11.68 -15.49
N GLU A 14 -42.48 -12.67 -16.28
CA GLU A 14 -41.07 -12.88 -16.62
C GLU A 14 -40.46 -11.65 -17.33
N LEU A 15 -41.23 -10.98 -18.19
CA LEU A 15 -40.84 -9.72 -18.81
C LEU A 15 -40.64 -8.59 -17.79
N LEU A 16 -41.56 -8.45 -16.82
CA LEU A 16 -41.45 -7.45 -15.75
C LEU A 16 -40.25 -7.73 -14.83
N ASP A 17 -40.00 -8.98 -14.47
CA ASP A 17 -38.86 -9.38 -13.64
C ASP A 17 -37.53 -9.05 -14.35
N LYS A 18 -37.44 -9.25 -15.67
CA LYS A 18 -36.30 -8.83 -16.51
C LYS A 18 -36.12 -7.31 -16.55
N ASP A 19 -37.20 -6.56 -16.79
CA ASP A 19 -37.18 -5.09 -16.81
C ASP A 19 -36.75 -4.48 -15.46
N ILE A 20 -37.18 -5.08 -14.34
CA ILE A 20 -36.78 -4.68 -12.99
C ILE A 20 -35.29 -4.97 -12.77
N GLY A 21 -34.82 -6.17 -13.13
CA GLY A 21 -33.39 -6.53 -13.05
C GLY A 21 -32.49 -5.60 -13.87
N ALA A 22 -32.91 -5.25 -15.09
CA ALA A 22 -32.22 -4.28 -15.94
C ALA A 22 -32.15 -2.89 -15.30
N LYS A 23 -33.26 -2.37 -14.77
CA LYS A 23 -33.31 -1.06 -14.10
C LYS A 23 -32.48 -1.00 -12.82
N LEU A 24 -32.48 -2.05 -12.00
CA LEU A 24 -31.63 -2.14 -10.81
C LEU A 24 -30.14 -2.14 -11.18
N THR A 25 -29.78 -2.85 -12.24
CA THR A 25 -28.41 -2.86 -12.77
C THR A 25 -28.01 -1.49 -13.31
N GLU A 26 -28.91 -0.80 -14.02
CA GLU A 26 -28.68 0.56 -14.52
C GLU A 26 -28.50 1.57 -13.38
N LEU A 27 -29.32 1.51 -12.33
CA LEU A 27 -29.19 2.37 -11.15
C LEU A 27 -27.84 2.15 -10.43
N GLY A 28 -27.43 0.90 -10.23
CA GLY A 28 -26.11 0.59 -9.66
C GLY A 28 -24.94 1.06 -10.54
N ASN A 29 -25.11 1.09 -11.86
CA ASN A 29 -24.13 1.65 -12.79
C ASN A 29 -24.09 3.19 -12.76
N ARG A 30 -25.23 3.86 -12.59
CA ARG A 30 -25.31 5.32 -12.42
C ARG A 30 -24.64 5.74 -11.11
N GLN A 31 -24.99 5.11 -9.99
CA GLN A 31 -24.37 5.42 -8.69
C GLN A 31 -22.83 5.25 -8.74
N ARG A 32 -22.33 4.15 -9.32
CA ARG A 32 -20.88 3.96 -9.49
C ARG A 32 -20.22 5.02 -10.39
N ARG A 33 -20.94 5.55 -11.39
CA ARG A 33 -20.46 6.66 -12.23
C ARG A 33 -20.39 7.96 -11.43
N ASP A 34 -21.41 8.27 -10.66
CA ASP A 34 -21.49 9.50 -9.86
C ASP A 34 -20.40 9.52 -8.77
N GLU A 35 -20.17 8.38 -8.11
CA GLU A 35 -19.05 8.19 -7.14
C GLU A 35 -17.67 8.36 -7.79
N LEU A 36 -17.48 7.87 -9.03
CA LEU A 36 -16.24 8.06 -9.79
C LEU A 36 -16.04 9.51 -10.21
N GLU A 37 -17.10 10.21 -10.61
CA GLU A 37 -17.03 11.64 -10.94
C GLU A 37 -16.69 12.48 -9.71
N GLN A 38 -17.27 12.17 -8.54
CA GLN A 38 -16.93 12.83 -7.28
C GLN A 38 -15.46 12.62 -6.90
N LYS A 39 -14.95 11.38 -7.00
CA LYS A 39 -13.53 11.08 -6.77
C LYS A 39 -12.60 11.79 -7.76
N SER A 40 -12.99 11.88 -9.03
CA SER A 40 -12.25 12.63 -10.07
C SER A 40 -12.14 14.12 -9.74
N ARG A 41 -13.26 14.74 -9.33
CA ARG A 41 -13.30 16.14 -8.86
C ARG A 41 -12.42 16.37 -7.62
N GLN A 42 -12.42 15.43 -6.67
CA GLN A 42 -11.54 15.49 -5.49
C GLN A 42 -10.05 15.41 -5.87
N LEU A 43 -9.66 14.47 -6.74
CA LEU A 43 -8.27 14.34 -7.18
C LEU A 43 -7.77 15.57 -7.96
N MET A 44 -8.63 16.21 -8.75
CA MET A 44 -8.32 17.50 -9.39
C MET A 44 -8.04 18.59 -8.35
N TYR A 45 -8.87 18.69 -7.31
CA TYR A 45 -8.69 19.68 -6.24
C TYR A 45 -7.43 19.43 -5.41
N GLU A 46 -7.14 18.17 -5.05
CA GLU A 46 -5.90 17.78 -4.35
C GLU A 46 -4.65 18.08 -5.21
N ARG A 47 -4.71 17.81 -6.52
CA ARG A 47 -3.65 18.17 -7.47
C ARG A 47 -3.42 19.68 -7.53
N GLU A 48 -4.47 20.49 -7.57
CA GLU A 48 -4.37 21.95 -7.55
C GLU A 48 -3.75 22.47 -6.26
N GLN A 49 -4.14 21.94 -5.09
CA GLN A 49 -3.50 22.27 -3.81
C GLN A 49 -2.01 21.90 -3.78
N LEU A 50 -1.65 20.70 -4.25
CA LEU A 50 -0.25 20.26 -4.31
C LEU A 50 0.58 21.14 -5.27
N ASN A 51 0.01 21.51 -6.42
CA ASN A 51 0.68 22.38 -7.39
C ASN A 51 0.87 23.81 -6.84
N ALA A 52 -0.11 24.35 -6.12
CA ALA A 52 0.00 25.63 -5.42
C ALA A 52 1.04 25.58 -4.29
N SER A 53 1.07 24.49 -3.52
CA SER A 53 2.09 24.25 -2.49
C SER A 53 3.50 24.15 -3.09
N PHE A 54 3.64 23.46 -4.23
CA PHE A 54 4.90 23.33 -4.96
C PHE A 54 5.42 24.67 -5.48
N GLU A 55 4.58 25.48 -6.14
CA GLU A 55 4.98 26.82 -6.59
C GLU A 55 5.26 27.76 -5.40
N ALA A 56 4.53 27.66 -4.28
CA ALA A 56 4.84 28.41 -3.07
C ALA A 56 6.18 27.99 -2.44
N ALA A 57 6.52 26.70 -2.43
CA ALA A 57 7.81 26.20 -1.98
C ALA A 57 8.95 26.69 -2.89
N LYS A 58 8.77 26.58 -4.21
CA LYS A 58 9.69 27.08 -5.24
C LYS A 58 9.95 28.59 -5.12
N GLN A 59 8.92 29.39 -4.84
CA GLN A 59 9.06 30.82 -4.55
C GLN A 59 9.88 31.07 -3.27
N ARG A 60 9.67 30.29 -2.20
CA ARG A 60 10.50 30.39 -0.97
C ARG A 60 11.97 30.05 -1.24
N THR A 61 12.25 29.01 -2.03
CA THR A 61 13.63 28.66 -2.43
C THR A 61 14.28 29.77 -3.27
N ALA A 62 13.55 30.33 -4.24
CA ALA A 62 14.04 31.45 -5.06
C ALA A 62 14.32 32.73 -4.25
N VAL A 63 13.60 32.96 -3.14
CA VAL A 63 13.90 34.06 -2.19
C VAL A 63 15.17 33.77 -1.38
N LEU A 64 15.43 32.52 -1.01
CA LEU A 64 16.65 32.11 -0.29
C LEU A 64 17.91 32.18 -1.17
N GLU A 65 17.80 31.92 -2.48
CA GLU A 65 18.92 32.09 -3.42
C GLU A 65 19.29 33.56 -3.71
N GLN A 66 18.45 34.52 -3.35
CA GLN A 66 18.69 35.95 -3.59
C GLN A 66 19.31 36.70 -2.40
N THR A 67 19.50 36.05 -1.24
CA THR A 67 20.26 36.64 -0.12
C THR A 67 21.77 36.38 -0.31
N PRO A 68 22.61 37.42 -0.52
CA PRO A 68 24.06 37.23 -0.55
C PRO A 68 24.57 36.81 0.83
N PRO A 69 25.63 36.00 0.92
CA PRO A 69 26.14 35.52 2.20
C PRO A 69 26.70 36.67 3.04
N PRO A 70 26.54 36.65 4.38
CA PRO A 70 27.19 37.61 5.24
C PRO A 70 28.71 37.48 5.13
N THR A 71 29.39 38.62 5.02
CA THR A 71 30.85 38.72 5.00
C THR A 71 31.44 38.10 6.26
N SER A 72 32.10 36.95 6.12
CA SER A 72 32.82 36.30 7.23
C SER A 72 34.13 37.04 7.49
N ASP A 73 34.29 37.54 8.72
CA ASP A 73 35.49 38.25 9.13
C ASP A 73 36.72 37.35 9.12
N ARG A 74 37.79 37.89 8.52
CA ARG A 74 39.06 37.23 8.26
C ARG A 74 39.93 37.21 9.52
N ILE A 75 40.08 36.04 10.16
CA ILE A 75 41.11 35.81 11.18
C ILE A 75 42.39 35.28 10.49
N PRO A 76 43.54 35.99 10.55
CA PRO A 76 44.79 35.53 9.96
C PRO A 76 45.63 34.68 10.92
N GLY A 77 46.35 33.69 10.39
CA GLY A 77 47.51 33.08 11.02
C GLY A 77 47.42 31.56 11.20
N TYR A 78 48.03 30.82 10.28
CA TYR A 78 49.21 29.97 10.53
C TYR A 78 49.67 29.40 9.18
N GLU A 79 50.90 29.71 8.79
CA GLU A 79 51.58 29.13 7.62
C GLU A 79 52.43 27.93 8.03
N ASP A 80 52.87 27.17 7.01
CA ASP A 80 53.94 26.18 7.00
C ASP A 80 53.73 24.83 7.71
N SER A 81 53.49 23.80 6.88
CA SER A 81 54.44 22.67 6.78
C SER A 81 54.27 21.98 5.42
N GLU A 82 55.27 22.10 4.56
CA GLU A 82 55.34 21.35 3.29
C GLU A 82 55.61 19.85 3.55
N GLY A 83 55.19 19.00 2.60
CA GLY A 83 55.40 17.54 2.61
C GLY A 83 55.20 16.97 1.21
N SER A 84 56.31 16.68 0.53
CA SER A 84 56.45 16.39 -0.90
C SER A 84 55.93 15.02 -1.39
N ASP A 85 55.48 14.97 -2.65
CA ASP A 85 55.67 13.94 -3.70
C ASP A 85 55.35 12.44 -3.38
N THR A 86 54.88 11.55 -4.27
CA THR A 86 54.69 11.44 -5.74
C THR A 86 53.30 10.80 -6.02
N GLU A 87 52.75 10.54 -7.22
CA GLU A 87 53.30 10.34 -8.57
C GLU A 87 52.19 10.56 -9.64
N ASN A 88 52.56 10.50 -10.92
CA ASN A 88 51.78 10.99 -12.07
C ASN A 88 51.42 9.84 -13.06
N VAL A 89 50.69 10.17 -14.15
CA VAL A 89 50.51 9.37 -15.38
C VAL A 89 49.41 8.27 -15.26
N ARG A 90 48.41 8.14 -16.15
CA ARG A 90 48.32 8.51 -17.58
C ARG A 90 46.90 8.88 -18.03
N ASN A 91 46.80 10.01 -18.73
CA ASN A 91 45.66 10.37 -19.58
C ASN A 91 45.85 9.73 -20.98
N LYS A 92 44.78 9.28 -21.67
CA LYS A 92 44.82 8.88 -23.09
C LYS A 92 43.54 9.30 -23.83
N GLN A 93 43.75 9.87 -25.01
CA GLN A 93 42.77 10.63 -25.79
C GLN A 93 41.83 9.78 -26.65
N LEU A 94 40.65 10.34 -26.91
CA LEU A 94 39.78 10.02 -28.06
C LEU A 94 40.42 10.41 -29.40
N PRO A 95 39.95 9.83 -30.51
CA PRO A 95 39.90 10.54 -31.78
C PRO A 95 38.49 10.65 -32.40
N ASN A 96 38.14 11.89 -32.75
CA ASN A 96 37.11 12.40 -33.68
C ASN A 96 36.22 11.42 -34.49
N GLY A 97 34.91 11.72 -34.50
CA GLY A 97 33.92 11.02 -35.34
C GLY A 97 32.58 11.74 -35.58
N LYS A 98 32.61 12.96 -36.14
CA LYS A 98 31.55 13.56 -37.02
C LYS A 98 30.06 13.54 -36.56
N LEU A 99 29.54 14.70 -36.17
CA LEU A 99 28.10 15.03 -36.29
C LEU A 99 27.72 15.26 -37.76
N PRO A 100 26.44 15.02 -38.13
CA PRO A 100 25.67 16.12 -38.71
C PRO A 100 24.27 16.29 -38.10
N SER A 101 23.69 17.47 -38.31
CA SER A 101 22.46 17.96 -37.69
C SER A 101 21.19 17.72 -38.51
N LYS A 102 20.05 17.64 -37.80
CA LYS A 102 18.68 18.08 -38.19
C LYS A 102 18.20 17.80 -39.63
N THR A 103 17.14 17.01 -39.75
CA THR A 103 16.05 17.32 -40.70
C THR A 103 14.70 17.10 -40.03
N SER A 104 13.79 18.04 -40.19
CA SER A 104 12.38 17.93 -39.77
C SER A 104 11.57 17.30 -40.89
N GLN A 105 10.81 16.24 -40.62
CA GLN A 105 9.71 15.80 -41.48
C GLN A 105 8.48 15.46 -40.62
N VAL A 106 7.41 16.20 -40.90
CA VAL A 106 6.01 15.86 -40.58
C VAL A 106 5.41 15.19 -41.83
N LEU A 107 4.22 14.60 -41.71
CA LEU A 107 3.45 13.74 -42.63
C LEU A 107 3.67 12.23 -42.31
N THR A 108 2.66 11.35 -42.24
CA THR A 108 1.18 11.49 -42.34
C THR A 108 0.53 10.24 -41.73
N ASN A 109 -0.78 10.26 -41.47
CA ASN A 109 -1.55 9.09 -41.03
C ASN A 109 -1.36 7.86 -41.95
N GLY A 110 -1.21 6.69 -41.35
CA GLY A 110 -1.32 5.39 -42.01
C GLY A 110 -1.69 4.32 -40.97
N TYR A 111 -2.86 3.69 -41.14
CA TYR A 111 -3.24 2.46 -40.43
C TYR A 111 -2.23 1.34 -40.71
N VAL A 112 -2.01 0.44 -39.73
CA VAL A 112 -1.92 -1.03 -39.90
C VAL A 112 -1.75 -1.71 -38.53
N ASP A 113 -2.60 -2.73 -38.32
CA ASP A 113 -2.55 -3.91 -37.44
C ASP A 113 -2.10 -3.84 -35.97
N ASP A 114 -3.08 -4.04 -35.08
CA ASP A 114 -3.18 -5.25 -34.23
C ASP A 114 -1.87 -5.92 -33.80
N VAL A 115 -1.13 -5.26 -32.91
CA VAL A 115 -0.11 -5.92 -32.10
C VAL A 115 -0.79 -6.60 -30.91
N ASP A 116 -0.79 -7.94 -30.91
CA ASP A 116 -1.18 -8.77 -29.77
C ASP A 116 -0.38 -8.41 -28.52
N TRP A 117 -1.00 -7.70 -27.58
CA TRP A 117 -0.47 -7.51 -26.22
C TRP A 117 -0.79 -8.75 -25.36
N SER A 118 -0.20 -9.88 -25.73
CA SER A 118 -0.19 -11.10 -24.93
C SER A 118 1.14 -11.27 -24.22
N GLU A 119 1.08 -11.25 -22.89
CA GLU A 119 1.94 -12.01 -21.97
C GLU A 119 3.46 -12.04 -22.21
N SER A 120 4.20 -11.24 -21.42
CA SER A 120 5.48 -11.72 -20.88
C SER A 120 5.70 -11.21 -19.47
N SER A 121 5.54 -12.12 -18.51
CA SER A 121 5.83 -11.90 -17.10
C SER A 121 7.27 -12.27 -16.80
N ASP A 122 8.17 -11.29 -16.65
CA ASP A 122 9.43 -11.50 -15.93
C ASP A 122 10.09 -10.16 -15.53
N GLU A 123 9.73 -9.64 -14.35
CA GLU A 123 10.50 -8.57 -13.70
C GLU A 123 10.42 -8.62 -12.16
N ALA A 124 10.39 -9.85 -11.62
CA ALA A 124 10.57 -10.09 -10.20
C ALA A 124 12.05 -9.94 -9.80
N ARG A 125 12.54 -8.69 -9.64
CA ARG A 125 13.64 -8.23 -8.75
C ARG A 125 14.16 -6.85 -9.18
N GLN A 126 13.58 -5.78 -8.65
CA GLN A 126 14.33 -4.58 -8.28
C GLN A 126 13.63 -3.86 -7.12
N GLY A 127 14.41 -3.14 -6.32
CA GLY A 127 14.10 -2.92 -4.90
C GLY A 127 12.88 -2.06 -4.59
N SER A 128 12.02 -2.57 -3.70
CA SER A 128 10.95 -1.82 -3.06
C SER A 128 11.49 -0.75 -2.10
N TYR A 129 11.80 0.43 -2.64
CA TYR A 129 12.10 1.62 -1.85
C TYR A 129 10.83 2.15 -1.18
N SER A 130 10.53 1.67 0.02
CA SER A 130 9.41 2.17 0.82
C SER A 130 9.61 3.66 1.17
N PRO A 131 8.62 4.54 0.96
CA PRO A 131 8.72 5.97 1.30
C PRO A 131 9.10 6.24 2.76
N ALA A 132 8.70 5.37 3.69
CA ALA A 132 9.09 5.41 5.09
C ALA A 132 10.62 5.26 5.30
N MET A 133 11.30 4.47 4.46
CA MET A 133 12.74 4.24 4.55
C MET A 133 13.55 5.44 4.03
N ALA A 134 13.00 6.18 3.05
CA ALA A 134 13.57 7.44 2.59
C ALA A 134 13.49 8.55 3.68
N MET A 135 12.39 8.62 4.45
CA MET A 135 12.30 9.55 5.59
C MET A 135 13.27 9.18 6.71
N MET A 136 13.49 7.89 6.96
CA MET A 136 14.39 7.43 8.03
C MET A 136 15.87 7.76 7.76
N LEU A 137 16.28 7.85 6.49
CA LEU A 137 17.63 8.28 6.09
C LEU A 137 17.79 9.81 6.04
N ALA A 138 16.70 10.58 5.99
CA ALA A 138 16.74 12.05 6.00
C ALA A 138 16.85 12.64 7.41
N SER A 139 16.34 11.94 8.43
CA SER A 139 16.44 12.35 9.85
C SER A 139 17.74 11.88 10.50
N GLY A 140 18.83 12.57 10.19
CA GLY A 140 20.10 12.39 10.90
C GLY A 140 20.03 12.89 12.34
N VAL A 141 19.80 11.99 13.30
CA VAL A 141 20.01 12.24 14.74
C VAL A 141 21.01 11.20 15.26
N ALA A 142 22.13 11.69 15.79
CA ALA A 142 23.19 10.86 16.35
C ALA A 142 22.73 10.12 17.61
N GLY A 143 23.20 8.89 17.78
CA GLY A 143 22.74 8.01 18.86
C GLY A 143 23.31 8.34 20.25
N SER A 144 22.66 7.79 21.27
CA SER A 144 23.24 7.56 22.59
C SER A 144 22.75 6.21 23.14
N GLN A 145 23.51 5.65 24.08
CA GLN A 145 23.53 4.23 24.41
C GLN A 145 22.47 3.79 25.44
N VAL A 146 22.15 2.50 25.39
CA VAL A 146 21.42 1.75 26.42
C VAL A 146 22.33 1.56 27.65
N PRO A 147 21.77 1.54 28.88
CA PRO A 147 21.85 0.30 29.67
C PRO A 147 20.52 -0.05 30.36
N GLY A 148 20.30 -1.33 30.62
CA GLY A 148 19.08 -1.85 31.24
C GLY A 148 19.25 -2.35 32.68
N THR A 149 18.10 -2.63 33.30
CA THR A 149 17.84 -3.62 34.38
C THR A 149 18.71 -3.61 35.65
N SER A 150 18.13 -3.15 36.78
CA SER A 150 17.83 -4.00 37.96
C SER A 150 17.32 -3.22 39.18
N ASP A 151 16.20 -3.67 39.76
CA ASP A 151 15.72 -3.40 41.14
C ASP A 151 16.54 -4.20 42.20
N PRO A 152 16.30 -4.07 43.54
CA PRO A 152 16.04 -2.89 44.38
C PRO A 152 16.87 -2.94 45.71
N LEU A 153 16.41 -2.23 46.77
CA LEU A 153 16.84 -2.22 48.20
C LEU A 153 17.87 -1.15 48.63
N GLY A 154 17.58 -0.52 49.77
CA GLY A 154 18.44 0.50 50.40
C GLY A 154 17.78 1.24 51.57
N GLU A 155 17.46 0.54 52.66
CA GLU A 155 16.99 1.17 53.92
C GLU A 155 18.15 1.66 54.81
N THR A 156 17.82 2.55 55.76
CA THR A 156 18.63 3.07 56.89
C THR A 156 19.65 4.18 56.55
N PRO A 157 19.93 5.09 57.51
CA PRO A 157 20.75 4.82 58.70
C PRO A 157 19.93 4.88 60.01
N VAL A 158 20.10 4.00 61.00
CA VAL A 158 21.28 3.76 61.88
C VAL A 158 21.69 5.00 62.68
N LEU A 159 21.10 5.15 63.87
CA LEU A 159 21.60 6.01 64.94
C LEU A 159 22.38 5.17 65.97
N LYS A 160 23.69 5.41 66.05
CA LYS A 160 24.64 4.96 67.08
C LYS A 160 25.77 6.02 67.14
N SER A 161 26.37 6.40 68.27
CA SER A 161 26.17 6.00 69.68
C SER A 161 27.14 6.77 70.60
N VAL A 162 26.81 6.94 71.89
CA VAL A 162 27.69 7.36 73.04
C VAL A 162 28.45 8.71 72.90
N THR A 163 28.81 9.44 73.95
CA THR A 163 29.44 8.99 75.21
C THR A 163 29.14 9.91 76.39
N SER A 164 28.79 9.30 77.53
CA SER A 164 28.86 9.93 78.86
C SER A 164 30.24 9.72 79.47
N THR A 165 30.87 10.73 80.08
CA THR A 165 32.07 10.52 80.90
C THR A 165 32.09 11.47 82.09
N SER A 166 32.23 10.89 83.28
CA SER A 166 32.41 11.58 84.56
C SER A 166 33.89 11.93 84.79
N MET A 167 34.15 12.92 85.65
CA MET A 167 35.36 12.93 86.49
C MET A 167 35.05 13.51 87.87
N ALA A 168 35.79 13.03 88.88
CA ALA A 168 35.55 13.29 90.30
C ALA A 168 36.52 14.32 90.90
N ALA A 169 36.25 14.75 92.13
CA ALA A 169 37.18 15.43 93.06
C ALA A 169 38.08 14.38 93.79
N PRO A 170 38.86 14.66 94.86
CA PRO A 170 39.26 15.93 95.53
C PRO A 170 40.83 16.02 95.54
N PRO A 171 41.60 16.15 96.66
CA PRO A 171 41.53 16.97 97.89
C PRO A 171 42.81 17.80 98.22
N SER A 172 42.72 18.82 99.10
CA SER A 172 43.76 19.08 100.14
C SER A 172 43.41 20.18 101.17
N ALA A 173 43.57 19.84 102.45
CA ALA A 173 43.91 20.73 103.58
C ALA A 173 45.38 20.40 104.00
N PRO A 174 46.05 20.96 105.05
CA PRO A 174 45.55 21.77 106.19
C PRO A 174 46.49 22.93 106.66
N MET A 175 46.17 23.55 107.81
CA MET A 175 47.02 24.17 108.88
C MET A 175 46.25 25.33 109.55
N LYS A 176 45.74 25.18 110.78
CA LYS A 176 46.37 25.36 112.12
C LYS A 176 46.51 26.82 112.60
N ASN A 177 45.62 27.15 113.54
CA ASN A 177 45.70 28.03 114.72
C ASN A 177 46.64 29.27 114.73
N GLY A 178 46.03 30.42 115.06
CA GLY A 178 46.72 31.58 115.63
C GLY A 178 45.74 32.45 116.44
N ILE A 179 45.69 32.25 117.76
CA ILE A 179 44.97 33.13 118.69
C ILE A 179 45.89 34.31 119.04
N VAL A 180 45.50 35.53 118.68
CA VAL A 180 46.03 36.76 119.31
C VAL A 180 44.88 37.75 119.53
N SER A 181 44.89 38.35 120.72
CA SER A 181 43.86 39.27 121.25
C SER A 181 44.01 40.71 120.72
N PRO A 182 43.04 41.62 121.00
CA PRO A 182 42.67 42.66 120.05
C PRO A 182 43.37 44.02 120.25
N GLN A 183 43.74 44.66 119.15
CA GLN A 183 43.64 46.11 118.95
C GLN A 183 43.68 46.46 117.46
N VAL A 184 43.44 47.73 117.11
CA VAL A 184 43.41 48.29 115.73
C VAL A 184 42.17 47.91 114.89
N THR A 185 40.98 48.30 115.37
CA THR A 185 39.80 48.52 114.52
C THR A 185 39.70 50.00 114.16
N TYR A 186 39.87 50.35 112.87
CA TYR A 186 39.06 51.36 112.14
C TYR A 186 39.52 51.55 110.67
N SER A 187 40.79 51.33 110.33
CA SER A 187 41.32 51.48 108.96
C SER A 187 41.01 50.29 108.03
N ASN A 188 41.08 49.05 108.54
CA ASN A 188 40.85 47.84 107.74
C ASN A 188 39.39 47.67 107.25
N PHE A 189 38.41 48.28 107.93
CA PHE A 189 36.99 48.20 107.53
C PHE A 189 36.69 48.97 106.23
N GLN A 190 37.37 50.10 105.98
CA GLN A 190 37.22 50.88 104.75
C GLN A 190 37.69 50.06 103.54
N TYR A 191 38.89 49.48 103.61
CA TYR A 191 39.44 48.64 102.55
C TYR A 191 38.58 47.41 102.27
N SER A 192 38.16 46.67 103.31
CA SER A 192 37.29 45.50 103.14
C SER A 192 35.93 45.87 102.53
N ARG A 193 35.31 46.99 102.91
CA ARG A 193 34.04 47.46 102.33
C ARG A 193 34.18 47.83 100.86
N ILE A 194 35.26 48.51 100.47
CA ILE A 194 35.56 48.82 99.06
C ILE A 194 35.79 47.54 98.25
N GLN A 195 36.53 46.57 98.78
CA GLN A 195 36.77 45.29 98.10
C GLN A 195 35.46 44.47 97.94
N VAL A 196 34.60 44.42 98.95
CA VAL A 196 33.28 43.74 98.84
C VAL A 196 32.39 44.41 97.79
N MET A 197 32.35 45.75 97.73
CA MET A 197 31.61 46.46 96.66
C MET A 197 32.21 46.19 95.28
N LYS A 198 33.54 46.10 95.15
CA LYS A 198 34.23 45.77 93.90
C LYS A 198 33.95 44.33 93.46
N ILE A 199 33.92 43.37 94.38
CA ILE A 199 33.54 41.97 94.13
C ILE A 199 32.06 41.87 93.71
N GLY A 200 31.16 42.60 94.38
CA GLY A 200 29.75 42.68 93.99
C GLY A 200 29.56 43.27 92.59
N SER A 201 30.27 44.35 92.26
CA SER A 201 30.28 44.95 90.92
C SER A 201 30.81 43.98 89.85
N LEU A 202 31.89 43.25 90.13
CA LEU A 202 32.42 42.21 89.25
C LEU A 202 31.46 41.03 89.08
N ALA A 203 30.73 40.63 90.14
CA ALA A 203 29.71 39.58 90.05
C ALA A 203 28.54 40.00 89.15
N ILE A 204 28.07 41.24 89.28
CA ILE A 204 27.04 41.82 88.40
C ILE A 204 27.54 41.90 86.95
N ALA A 205 28.75 42.39 86.72
CA ALA A 205 29.35 42.47 85.39
C ALA A 205 29.52 41.07 84.73
N ASN A 206 29.92 40.06 85.52
CA ASN A 206 30.00 38.67 85.06
C ASN A 206 28.62 38.05 84.76
N GLY A 207 27.58 38.44 85.51
CA GLY A 207 26.18 38.10 85.20
C GLY A 207 25.77 38.67 83.84
N ILE A 208 25.93 39.99 83.65
CA ILE A 208 25.63 40.68 82.38
C ILE A 208 26.42 40.08 81.21
N LEU A 209 27.70 39.76 81.38
CA LEU A 209 28.51 39.10 80.34
C LEU A 209 28.01 37.68 80.01
N LYS A 210 27.51 36.93 80.99
CA LYS A 210 26.90 35.61 80.78
C LYS A 210 25.59 35.74 80.01
N ASP A 211 24.76 36.72 80.35
CA ASP A 211 23.46 36.96 79.73
C ASP A 211 23.60 37.52 78.31
N LEU A 212 24.58 38.39 78.06
CA LEU A 212 24.97 38.81 76.70
C LEU A 212 25.48 37.63 75.87
N ARG A 213 26.24 36.71 76.47
CA ARG A 213 26.74 35.50 75.79
C ARG A 213 25.61 34.50 75.49
N THR A 214 24.58 34.38 76.31
CA THR A 214 23.40 33.55 76.01
C THR A 214 22.51 34.22 74.97
N ALA A 215 22.26 35.53 75.07
CA ALA A 215 21.52 36.29 74.06
C ALA A 215 22.19 36.23 72.68
N LEU A 216 23.52 36.38 72.60
CA LEU A 216 24.26 36.25 71.34
C LEU A 216 24.17 34.84 70.73
N ARG A 217 24.11 33.78 71.57
CA ARG A 217 23.89 32.41 71.09
C ARG A 217 22.45 32.21 70.61
N ALA A 218 21.47 32.79 71.29
CA ALA A 218 20.06 32.74 70.88
C ALA A 218 19.85 33.44 69.53
N LEU A 219 20.41 34.65 69.33
CA LEU A 219 20.36 35.36 68.05
C LEU A 219 20.98 34.54 66.90
N LYS A 220 22.13 33.89 67.13
CA LYS A 220 22.74 32.99 66.13
C LYS A 220 21.88 31.76 65.83
N ALA A 221 21.20 31.20 66.84
CA ALA A 221 20.28 30.09 66.63
C ALA A 221 19.06 30.53 65.80
N GLU A 222 18.48 31.70 66.11
CA GLU A 222 17.37 32.30 65.35
C GLU A 222 17.75 32.54 63.88
N GLU A 223 18.94 33.10 63.64
CA GLU A 223 19.49 33.30 62.29
C GLU A 223 19.61 31.97 61.52
N THR A 224 20.13 30.90 62.15
CA THR A 224 20.19 29.58 61.50
C THR A 224 18.82 28.94 61.28
N ILE A 225 17.84 29.19 62.16
CA ILE A 225 16.46 28.70 61.98
C ILE A 225 15.81 29.39 60.78
N GLU A 226 16.02 30.69 60.61
CA GLU A 226 15.44 31.44 59.49
C GLU A 226 16.10 31.08 58.15
N GLN A 227 17.42 30.84 58.14
CA GLN A 227 18.11 30.26 56.98
C GLN A 227 17.53 28.89 56.58
N LEU A 228 17.37 27.97 57.54
CA LEU A 228 16.79 26.64 57.30
C LEU A 228 15.32 26.70 56.87
N ARG A 229 14.54 27.69 57.33
CA ARG A 229 13.18 27.95 56.82
C ARG A 229 13.19 28.37 55.36
N GLY A 230 14.07 29.31 54.99
CA GLY A 230 14.26 29.75 53.61
C GLY A 230 14.67 28.60 52.67
N GLU A 231 15.64 27.78 53.09
CA GLU A 231 16.04 26.57 52.35
C GLU A 231 14.89 25.57 52.21
N LEU A 232 14.12 25.34 53.28
CA LEU A 232 12.97 24.44 53.26
C LEU A 232 11.88 24.93 52.30
N ASP A 233 11.60 26.23 52.26
CA ASP A 233 10.58 26.79 51.37
C ASP A 233 11.04 26.82 49.91
N LEU A 234 12.33 27.08 49.65
CA LEU A 234 12.94 26.88 48.32
C LEU A 234 12.91 25.40 47.87
N PHE A 235 13.13 24.46 48.80
CA PHE A 235 13.03 23.04 48.50
C PHE A 235 11.59 22.62 48.20
N LYS A 236 10.60 23.11 48.96
CA LYS A 236 9.17 22.89 48.69
C LYS A 236 8.73 23.45 47.34
N THR A 237 9.10 24.69 47.00
CA THR A 237 8.73 25.30 45.72
C THR A 237 9.39 24.55 44.56
N SER A 238 10.69 24.27 44.62
CA SER A 238 11.39 23.48 43.59
C SER A 238 10.84 22.06 43.46
N GLY A 239 10.46 21.42 44.58
CA GLY A 239 9.80 20.11 44.59
C GLY A 239 8.44 20.15 43.90
N ASN A 240 7.59 21.13 44.26
CA ASN A 240 6.27 21.33 43.65
C ASN A 240 6.35 21.65 42.16
N GLU A 241 7.31 22.47 41.73
CA GLU A 241 7.58 22.75 40.30
C GLU A 241 7.97 21.49 39.54
N LYS A 242 8.88 20.67 40.08
CA LYS A 242 9.27 19.39 39.48
C LYS A 242 8.08 18.42 39.41
N HIS A 243 7.27 18.34 40.46
CA HIS A 243 6.04 17.54 40.43
C HIS A 243 5.05 18.05 39.37
N ALA A 244 4.82 19.34 39.26
CA ALA A 244 3.94 19.92 38.23
C ALA A 244 4.46 19.64 36.81
N GLN A 245 5.76 19.77 36.57
CA GLN A 245 6.40 19.44 35.30
C GLN A 245 6.29 17.95 34.95
N LEU A 246 6.51 17.06 35.92
CA LEU A 246 6.38 15.61 35.72
C LEU A 246 4.93 15.19 35.45
N SER A 247 3.96 15.75 36.20
CA SER A 247 2.53 15.51 35.97
C SER A 247 2.08 16.01 34.60
N SER A 248 2.54 17.19 34.15
CA SER A 248 2.24 17.70 32.81
C SER A 248 2.85 16.84 31.71
N LYS A 249 4.09 16.35 31.88
CA LYS A 249 4.70 15.40 30.95
C LYS A 249 3.93 14.09 30.88
N LEU A 250 3.57 13.51 32.03
CA LEU A 250 2.79 12.27 32.11
C LEU A 250 1.44 12.39 31.39
N GLU A 251 0.74 13.52 31.57
CA GLU A 251 -0.53 13.75 30.89
C GLU A 251 -0.36 13.91 29.37
N ASN A 252 0.68 14.61 28.92
CA ASN A 252 0.99 14.72 27.49
C ASN A 252 1.32 13.35 26.86
N GLU A 253 2.08 12.50 27.55
CA GLU A 253 2.37 11.12 27.12
C GLU A 253 1.11 10.25 27.09
N ASN A 254 0.22 10.38 28.08
CA ASN A 254 -1.08 9.69 28.07
C ASN A 254 -1.95 10.12 26.86
N LEU A 255 -1.99 11.42 26.56
CA LEU A 255 -2.71 11.94 25.39
C LEU A 255 -2.09 11.46 24.07
N ALA A 256 -0.75 11.39 23.98
CA ALA A 256 -0.05 10.85 22.82
C ALA A 256 -0.33 9.35 22.65
N LYS A 257 -0.26 8.57 23.72
CA LYS A 257 -0.60 7.14 23.77
C LYS A 257 -2.03 6.90 23.29
N ASN A 258 -3.02 7.61 23.84
CA ASN A 258 -4.43 7.44 23.47
C ASN A 258 -4.68 7.75 21.97
N ARG A 259 -3.96 8.72 21.40
CA ARG A 259 -4.01 9.00 19.95
C ARG A 259 -3.44 7.84 19.13
N MET A 260 -2.27 7.31 19.51
CA MET A 260 -1.65 6.16 18.84
C MET A 260 -2.51 4.89 18.95
N GLU A 261 -3.12 4.62 20.11
CA GLU A 261 -4.03 3.47 20.30
C GLU A 261 -5.29 3.58 19.42
N SER A 262 -5.83 4.79 19.24
CA SER A 262 -6.93 5.06 18.31
C SER A 262 -6.51 4.85 16.85
N GLU A 263 -5.33 5.33 16.45
CA GLU A 263 -4.79 5.13 15.10
C GLU A 263 -4.52 3.65 14.80
N ILE A 264 -3.87 2.92 15.72
CA ILE A 264 -3.67 1.46 15.63
C ILE A 264 -5.00 0.73 15.48
N SER A 265 -6.03 1.14 16.21
CA SER A 265 -7.37 0.55 16.11
C SER A 265 -8.02 0.83 14.73
N SER A 266 -7.87 2.04 14.20
CA SER A 266 -8.34 2.38 12.85
C SER A 266 -7.59 1.59 11.77
N LEU A 267 -6.28 1.45 11.89
CA LEU A 267 -5.45 0.67 10.96
C LEU A 267 -5.79 -0.82 10.99
N LYS A 268 -6.06 -1.40 12.17
CA LYS A 268 -6.54 -2.78 12.31
C LYS A 268 -7.86 -3.00 11.55
N ILE A 269 -8.84 -2.11 11.73
CA ILE A 269 -10.13 -2.19 11.03
C ILE A 269 -9.95 -2.07 9.51
N ARG A 270 -9.08 -1.17 9.04
CA ARG A 270 -8.78 -1.03 7.60
C ARG A 270 -8.11 -2.29 7.03
N LEU A 271 -7.19 -2.90 7.78
CA LEU A 271 -6.49 -4.12 7.38
C LEU A 271 -7.44 -5.34 7.37
N GLU A 272 -8.34 -5.44 8.35
CA GLU A 272 -9.39 -6.47 8.38
C GLU A 272 -10.35 -6.33 7.19
N ASN A 273 -10.79 -5.10 6.88
CA ASN A 273 -11.60 -4.84 5.69
C ASN A 273 -10.88 -5.21 4.39
N ALA A 274 -9.60 -4.83 4.25
CA ALA A 274 -8.80 -5.17 3.07
C ALA A 274 -8.61 -6.69 2.90
N ASN A 275 -8.40 -7.43 3.99
CA ASN A 275 -8.35 -8.89 3.95
C ASN A 275 -9.71 -9.49 3.54
N ASN A 276 -10.81 -9.00 4.11
CA ASN A 276 -12.16 -9.44 3.74
C ASN A 276 -12.51 -9.14 2.26
N GLU A 277 -11.99 -8.05 1.69
CA GLU A 277 -12.10 -7.75 0.25
C GLU A 277 -11.22 -8.66 -0.61
N LEU A 278 -9.99 -8.95 -0.17
CA LEU A 278 -9.08 -9.88 -0.83
C LEU A 278 -9.66 -11.30 -0.89
N ASP A 279 -10.26 -11.79 0.19
CA ASP A 279 -10.90 -13.11 0.22
C ASP A 279 -12.14 -13.19 -0.69
N LYS A 280 -12.94 -12.12 -0.77
CA LYS A 280 -14.04 -12.00 -1.75
C LYS A 280 -13.52 -11.98 -3.19
N ALA A 281 -12.43 -11.27 -3.46
CA ALA A 281 -11.81 -11.24 -4.77
C ALA A 281 -11.24 -12.62 -5.16
N ASN A 282 -10.55 -13.30 -4.24
CA ASN A 282 -10.00 -14.65 -4.46
C ASN A 282 -11.10 -15.70 -4.70
N THR A 283 -12.18 -15.68 -3.91
CA THR A 283 -13.32 -16.60 -4.11
C THR A 283 -14.04 -16.34 -5.43
N ALA A 284 -14.27 -15.07 -5.80
CA ALA A 284 -14.82 -14.71 -7.10
C ALA A 284 -13.90 -15.15 -8.27
N ARG A 285 -12.58 -14.98 -8.12
CA ARG A 285 -11.59 -15.42 -9.12
C ARG A 285 -11.65 -16.93 -9.33
N GLN A 286 -11.65 -17.72 -8.24
CA GLN A 286 -11.75 -19.18 -8.33
C GLN A 286 -13.07 -19.66 -8.98
N VAL A 287 -14.19 -18.98 -8.74
CA VAL A 287 -15.46 -19.30 -9.41
C VAL A 287 -15.37 -19.01 -10.91
N SER A 288 -14.80 -17.86 -11.30
CA SER A 288 -14.60 -17.51 -12.71
C SER A 288 -13.60 -18.43 -13.42
N GLU A 289 -12.52 -18.86 -12.75
CA GLU A 289 -11.56 -19.84 -13.25
C GLU A 289 -12.24 -21.20 -13.54
N ARG A 290 -13.11 -21.68 -12.64
CA ARG A 290 -13.89 -22.91 -12.86
C ARG A 290 -14.87 -22.79 -14.02
N GLN A 291 -15.65 -21.71 -14.07
CA GLN A 291 -16.58 -21.45 -15.17
C GLN A 291 -15.87 -21.35 -16.53
N MET A 292 -14.68 -20.74 -16.57
CA MET A 292 -13.86 -20.68 -17.77
C MET A 292 -13.38 -22.08 -18.20
N HIS A 293 -13.03 -22.94 -17.24
CA HIS A 293 -12.64 -24.32 -17.52
C HIS A 293 -13.81 -25.15 -18.05
N GLU A 294 -14.96 -25.11 -17.37
CA GLU A 294 -16.22 -25.75 -17.78
C GLU A 294 -16.61 -25.35 -19.21
N LEU A 295 -16.65 -24.05 -19.52
CA LEU A 295 -16.96 -23.55 -20.87
C LEU A 295 -15.93 -23.98 -21.93
N ARG A 296 -14.65 -24.16 -21.56
CA ARG A 296 -13.62 -24.70 -22.49
C ARG A 296 -13.84 -26.18 -22.78
N GLU A 297 -14.27 -26.96 -21.79
CA GLU A 297 -14.60 -28.38 -21.97
C GLU A 297 -15.90 -28.57 -22.78
N GLU A 298 -16.92 -27.75 -22.53
CA GLU A 298 -18.15 -27.70 -23.33
C GLU A 298 -17.86 -27.29 -24.79
N LEU A 299 -17.03 -26.26 -25.00
CA LEU A 299 -16.60 -25.86 -26.35
C LEU A 299 -15.84 -26.98 -27.07
N TYR A 300 -14.94 -27.69 -26.38
CA TYR A 300 -14.18 -28.79 -26.96
C TYR A 300 -15.07 -29.98 -27.33
N THR A 301 -15.97 -30.39 -26.43
CA THR A 301 -16.89 -31.52 -26.65
C THR A 301 -17.91 -31.22 -27.75
N THR A 302 -18.49 -30.03 -27.79
CA THR A 302 -19.39 -29.59 -28.87
C THR A 302 -18.68 -29.50 -30.22
N LYS A 303 -17.46 -28.94 -30.26
CA LYS A 303 -16.63 -28.93 -31.48
C LYS A 303 -16.37 -30.35 -31.99
N LEU A 304 -15.94 -31.26 -31.12
CA LEU A 304 -15.67 -32.65 -31.48
C LEU A 304 -16.93 -33.39 -31.97
N GLN A 305 -18.10 -33.06 -31.43
CA GLN A 305 -19.37 -33.60 -31.90
C GLN A 305 -19.73 -33.08 -33.30
N LEU A 306 -19.59 -31.78 -33.55
CA LEU A 306 -19.81 -31.18 -34.87
C LEU A 306 -18.83 -31.73 -35.92
N GLU A 307 -17.56 -31.97 -35.58
CA GLU A 307 -16.58 -32.58 -36.49
C GLU A 307 -16.98 -34.01 -36.90
N LYS A 308 -17.54 -34.80 -35.98
CA LYS A 308 -18.09 -36.14 -36.29
C LYS A 308 -19.32 -36.05 -37.18
N GLU A 309 -20.24 -35.14 -36.90
CA GLU A 309 -21.46 -34.94 -37.70
C GLU A 309 -21.13 -34.47 -39.12
N VAL A 310 -20.20 -33.51 -39.29
CA VAL A 310 -19.69 -33.07 -40.60
C VAL A 310 -19.03 -34.22 -41.36
N SER A 311 -18.27 -35.09 -40.67
CA SER A 311 -17.64 -36.26 -41.29
C SER A 311 -18.68 -37.28 -41.77
N SER A 312 -19.65 -37.62 -40.92
CA SER A 312 -20.77 -38.53 -41.26
C SER A 312 -21.62 -37.98 -42.43
N LEU A 313 -21.92 -36.67 -42.44
CA LEU A 313 -22.64 -36.02 -43.54
C LEU A 313 -21.83 -36.00 -44.85
N ARG A 314 -20.49 -35.89 -44.79
CA ARG A 314 -19.62 -36.03 -45.97
C ARG A 314 -19.65 -37.45 -46.53
N GLU A 315 -19.55 -38.47 -45.69
CA GLU A 315 -19.64 -39.88 -46.09
C GLU A 315 -21.02 -40.20 -46.69
N ALA A 316 -22.10 -39.73 -46.06
CA ALA A 316 -23.46 -39.88 -46.58
C ALA A 316 -23.63 -39.21 -47.95
N ASN A 317 -23.11 -37.99 -48.13
CA ASN A 317 -23.14 -37.31 -49.43
C ASN A 317 -22.31 -38.07 -50.49
N GLN A 318 -21.09 -38.52 -50.17
CA GLN A 318 -20.30 -39.34 -51.11
C GLN A 318 -21.03 -40.62 -51.54
N SER A 319 -21.72 -41.29 -50.60
CA SER A 319 -22.56 -42.46 -50.89
C SER A 319 -23.71 -42.11 -51.83
N LEU A 320 -24.40 -40.99 -51.60
CA LEU A 320 -25.49 -40.51 -52.45
C LEU A 320 -25.00 -40.11 -53.84
N THR A 321 -23.90 -39.37 -53.97
CA THR A 321 -23.27 -39.03 -55.25
C THR A 321 -22.90 -40.29 -56.04
N SER A 322 -22.33 -41.30 -55.39
CA SER A 322 -21.97 -42.58 -56.02
C SER A 322 -23.20 -43.36 -56.52
N LYS A 323 -24.28 -43.37 -55.74
CA LYS A 323 -25.57 -43.95 -56.14
C LYS A 323 -26.21 -43.19 -57.31
N LEU A 324 -26.14 -41.86 -57.30
CA LEU A 324 -26.67 -40.99 -58.34
C LEU A 324 -25.92 -41.22 -59.67
N GLN A 325 -24.59 -41.20 -59.65
CA GLN A 325 -23.76 -41.53 -60.81
C GLN A 325 -24.02 -42.94 -61.35
N THR A 326 -24.28 -43.91 -60.47
CA THR A 326 -24.67 -45.28 -60.86
C THR A 326 -26.06 -45.31 -61.51
N ALA A 327 -27.00 -44.50 -61.04
CA ALA A 327 -28.34 -44.38 -61.63
C ALA A 327 -28.29 -43.68 -62.99
N GLU A 328 -27.54 -42.59 -63.13
CA GLU A 328 -27.29 -41.90 -64.40
C GLU A 328 -26.66 -42.84 -65.43
N GLY A 329 -25.64 -43.62 -65.04
CA GLY A 329 -25.03 -44.63 -65.91
C GLY A 329 -26.03 -45.69 -66.41
N LYS A 330 -26.98 -46.11 -65.57
CA LYS A 330 -28.07 -47.02 -65.97
C LYS A 330 -29.07 -46.36 -66.90
N VAL A 331 -29.47 -45.11 -66.64
CA VAL A 331 -30.36 -44.35 -67.53
C VAL A 331 -29.72 -44.19 -68.91
N ASN A 332 -28.46 -43.78 -68.99
CA ASN A 332 -27.72 -43.67 -70.26
C ASN A 332 -27.65 -45.01 -71.02
N SER A 333 -27.45 -46.13 -70.31
CA SER A 333 -27.47 -47.46 -70.90
C SER A 333 -28.85 -47.84 -71.47
N LEU A 334 -29.93 -47.52 -70.75
CA LEU A 334 -31.30 -47.78 -71.20
C LEU A 334 -31.70 -46.87 -72.36
N GLU A 335 -31.30 -45.60 -72.36
CA GLU A 335 -31.49 -44.69 -73.50
C GLU A 335 -30.74 -45.18 -74.75
N GLN A 336 -29.55 -45.76 -74.59
CA GLN A 336 -28.80 -46.34 -75.70
C GLN A 336 -29.49 -47.61 -76.24
N GLU A 337 -30.00 -48.48 -75.36
CA GLU A 337 -30.77 -49.67 -75.74
C GLU A 337 -32.07 -49.29 -76.45
N GLU A 338 -32.81 -48.30 -75.94
CA GLU A 338 -34.03 -47.78 -76.59
C GLU A 338 -33.75 -47.24 -77.99
N ARG A 339 -32.68 -46.45 -78.15
CA ARG A 339 -32.23 -45.95 -79.47
C ARG A 339 -31.89 -47.09 -80.43
N GLN A 340 -31.23 -48.15 -79.95
CA GLN A 340 -30.91 -49.31 -80.78
C GLN A 340 -32.18 -50.06 -81.20
N VAL A 341 -33.09 -50.35 -80.26
CA VAL A 341 -34.37 -51.02 -80.57
C VAL A 341 -35.22 -50.21 -81.56
N LEU A 342 -35.21 -48.87 -81.45
CA LEU A 342 -35.87 -47.99 -82.43
C LEU A 342 -35.18 -48.02 -83.80
N ALA A 343 -33.85 -48.09 -83.85
CA ALA A 343 -33.10 -48.23 -85.11
C ALA A 343 -33.41 -49.58 -85.80
N ASP A 344 -33.29 -50.70 -85.07
CA ASP A 344 -33.58 -52.05 -85.56
C ASP A 344 -35.03 -52.15 -86.07
N LYS A 345 -35.98 -51.54 -85.36
CA LYS A 345 -37.39 -51.52 -85.76
C LYS A 345 -37.63 -50.69 -87.03
N ASN A 346 -36.93 -49.56 -87.19
CA ASN A 346 -37.00 -48.74 -88.39
C ASN A 346 -36.37 -49.43 -89.61
N GLU A 347 -35.27 -50.18 -89.42
CA GLU A 347 -34.67 -51.01 -90.46
C GLU A 347 -35.64 -52.11 -90.92
N ASN A 348 -36.20 -52.89 -89.98
CA ASN A 348 -37.23 -53.91 -90.27
C ASN A 348 -38.46 -53.33 -90.98
N LEU A 349 -38.92 -52.14 -90.57
CA LEU A 349 -40.02 -51.44 -91.26
C LEU A 349 -39.63 -51.04 -92.69
N THR A 350 -38.40 -50.57 -92.90
CA THR A 350 -37.87 -50.19 -94.22
C THR A 350 -37.78 -51.40 -95.15
N GLU A 351 -37.26 -52.53 -94.66
CA GLU A 351 -37.28 -53.80 -95.40
C GLU A 351 -38.70 -54.22 -95.78
N THR A 352 -39.64 -54.15 -94.83
CA THR A 352 -41.04 -54.56 -95.05
C THR A 352 -41.70 -53.66 -96.11
N ILE A 353 -41.43 -52.35 -96.06
CA ILE A 353 -41.88 -51.39 -97.09
C ILE A 353 -41.27 -51.70 -98.46
N HIS A 354 -40.00 -52.10 -98.52
CA HIS A 354 -39.37 -52.53 -99.79
C HIS A 354 -40.01 -53.82 -100.34
N ARG A 355 -40.20 -54.86 -99.51
CA ARG A 355 -40.88 -56.10 -99.94
C ARG A 355 -42.30 -55.82 -100.46
N LEU A 356 -43.08 -55.00 -99.74
CA LEU A 356 -44.43 -54.61 -100.17
C LEU A 356 -44.44 -53.78 -101.46
N LYS A 357 -43.43 -52.93 -101.69
CA LYS A 357 -43.26 -52.21 -102.97
C LYS A 357 -42.94 -53.18 -104.12
N ASP A 358 -42.06 -54.16 -103.90
CA ASP A 358 -41.72 -55.17 -104.92
C ASP A 358 -42.91 -56.08 -105.25
N GLU A 359 -43.71 -56.47 -104.24
CA GLU A 359 -44.96 -57.21 -104.42
C GLU A 359 -46.01 -56.39 -105.15
N SER A 360 -46.18 -55.11 -104.78
CA SER A 360 -47.09 -54.17 -105.47
C SER A 360 -46.68 -53.95 -106.93
N ALA A 361 -45.37 -53.83 -107.22
CA ALA A 361 -44.87 -53.72 -108.58
C ALA A 361 -45.19 -54.97 -109.41
N LYS A 362 -44.94 -56.17 -108.86
CA LYS A 362 -45.31 -57.46 -109.51
C LYS A 362 -46.80 -57.61 -109.73
N LEU A 363 -47.64 -57.11 -108.81
CA LEU A 363 -49.10 -57.12 -108.96
C LEU A 363 -49.56 -56.14 -110.05
N ASN A 364 -49.03 -54.92 -110.08
CA ASN A 364 -49.31 -53.96 -111.15
C ASN A 364 -48.90 -54.50 -112.52
N GLU A 365 -47.75 -55.16 -112.63
CA GLU A 365 -47.28 -55.77 -113.87
C GLU A 365 -48.24 -56.89 -114.35
N LYS A 366 -48.80 -57.69 -113.44
CA LYS A 366 -49.85 -58.67 -113.76
C LYS A 366 -51.16 -58.02 -114.18
N ILE A 367 -51.56 -56.91 -113.55
CA ILE A 367 -52.76 -56.17 -113.92
C ILE A 367 -52.62 -55.63 -115.35
N ILE A 368 -51.48 -55.00 -115.67
CA ILE A 368 -51.20 -54.49 -117.02
C ILE A 368 -51.29 -55.62 -118.07
N ARG A 369 -50.67 -56.78 -117.81
CA ARG A 369 -50.77 -57.94 -118.72
C ARG A 369 -52.20 -58.43 -118.91
N HIS A 370 -52.98 -58.57 -117.83
CA HIS A 370 -54.40 -58.95 -117.96
C HIS A 370 -55.23 -57.88 -118.69
N GLU A 371 -54.94 -56.58 -118.52
CA GLU A 371 -55.59 -55.51 -119.30
C GLU A 371 -55.21 -55.56 -120.78
N GLU A 372 -53.98 -55.93 -121.12
CA GLU A 372 -53.53 -56.17 -122.50
C GLU A 372 -54.21 -57.40 -123.11
N GLU A 373 -54.28 -58.51 -122.37
CA GLU A 373 -55.01 -59.73 -122.77
C GLU A 373 -56.51 -59.45 -122.98
N LEU A 374 -57.17 -58.72 -122.07
CA LEU A 374 -58.58 -58.33 -122.20
C LEU A 374 -58.83 -57.37 -123.38
N LYS A 375 -57.85 -56.54 -123.76
CA LYS A 375 -57.93 -55.72 -124.98
C LYS A 375 -57.81 -56.56 -126.25
N GLN A 376 -56.98 -57.61 -126.25
CA GLN A 376 -56.86 -58.53 -127.38
C GLN A 376 -58.10 -59.41 -127.58
N ILE A 377 -58.85 -59.70 -126.50
CA ILE A 377 -60.10 -60.50 -126.57
C ILE A 377 -61.31 -59.67 -127.05
N ASN A 378 -61.26 -58.34 -126.97
CA ASN A 378 -62.35 -57.43 -127.37
C ASN A 378 -62.13 -56.73 -128.73
N GLN A 379 -61.25 -57.27 -129.57
CA GLN A 379 -61.06 -56.88 -130.99
C GLN A 379 -61.46 -58.03 -131.93
#